data_AF-A0A8S3AQ52-F1
#
_entry.id   AF-A0A8S3AQ52-F1
#
_cell.length_a   1.000
_cell.length_b   1.000
_cell.length_c   1.000
_cell.angle_alpha   90.00
_cell.angle_beta   90.00
_cell.angle_gamma   90.00
#
_symmetry.space_group_name_H-M   'P 1'
#
loop_
_entity.id
_entity.type
_entity.pdbx_description
1 polymer ?
#
loop_
_entity_poly.entity_id
_entity_poly.type
_entity_poly.pdbx_seq_one_letter_code
_entity_poly.pdbx_strand_id
1 'polypeptide(L)'
;MRSRAEAATGAGVQELFDNLFSALIDTNENGGVPPASNQPNVNFTIEQVEAINRLRNNKDNFERLGLRHNCTKEDVLTAYKRLAKLLHPDKSDAPGSEDAFKLLLNAKTELLNRFEK
;
A
#
# COMPACT_ATOMS: atom_id res chain seq x y z
N MET A 1 20.10 2.10 2.00
CA MET A 1 19.37 3.11 2.79
C MET A 1 18.64 4.00 1.80
N ARG A 2 17.31 4.14 1.87
CA ARG A 2 16.57 5.04 0.97
C ARG A 2 16.72 6.46 1.50
N SER A 3 17.53 7.29 0.86
CA SER A 3 17.64 8.72 1.21
C SER A 3 16.33 9.41 0.84
N ARG A 4 15.55 9.78 1.86
CA ARG A 4 14.33 10.57 1.68
C ARG A 4 14.77 12.00 1.38
N ALA A 5 14.40 12.53 0.22
CA ALA A 5 14.77 13.90 -0.11
C ALA A 5 14.00 14.89 0.77
N GLU A 6 14.72 15.93 1.19
CA GLU A 6 14.20 16.95 2.09
C GLU A 6 14.41 18.33 1.47
N ALA A 7 13.33 18.98 1.06
CA ALA A 7 13.37 20.23 0.32
C ALA A 7 13.91 21.42 1.14
N ALA A 8 13.74 21.39 2.47
CA ALA A 8 14.19 22.46 3.36
C ALA A 8 15.71 22.49 3.54
N THR A 9 16.36 21.32 3.52
CA THR A 9 17.81 21.18 3.72
C THR A 9 18.57 20.91 2.42
N GLY A 10 17.86 20.63 1.32
CA GLY A 10 18.46 20.24 0.04
C GLY A 10 19.01 18.81 0.02
N ALA A 11 18.92 18.08 1.14
CA ALA A 11 19.42 16.72 1.27
C ALA A 11 18.66 15.79 0.32
N GLY A 12 19.39 15.05 -0.51
CA GLY A 12 18.83 14.10 -1.48
C GLY A 12 18.06 14.74 -2.64
N VAL A 13 17.88 16.08 -2.66
CA VAL A 13 17.15 16.77 -3.73
C VAL A 13 17.94 16.72 -5.04
N GLN A 14 19.26 16.95 -4.99
CA GLN A 14 20.13 16.85 -6.18
C GLN A 14 20.11 15.44 -6.78
N GLU A 15 20.26 14.40 -5.95
CA GLU A 15 20.20 13.01 -6.42
C GLU A 15 18.85 12.64 -7.04
N LEU A 16 17.74 13.21 -6.53
CA LEU A 16 16.43 13.04 -7.17
C LEU A 16 16.37 13.71 -8.54
N PHE A 17 16.93 14.92 -8.67
CA PHE A 17 16.96 15.62 -9.95
C PHE A 17 17.83 14.88 -10.97
N ASP A 18 19.03 14.44 -10.62
CA ASP A 18 19.89 13.64 -11.50
C ASP A 18 19.18 12.36 -11.96
N ASN A 19 18.58 11.60 -11.03
CA ASN A 19 17.85 10.37 -11.38
C ASN A 19 16.65 10.64 -12.31
N LEU A 20 15.94 11.74 -12.11
CA LEU A 20 14.82 12.13 -12.96
C LEU A 20 15.30 12.58 -14.35
N PHE A 21 16.35 13.41 -14.41
CA PHE A 21 16.91 13.88 -15.68
C PHE A 21 17.48 12.73 -16.50
N SER A 22 18.25 11.82 -15.89
CA SER A 22 18.74 10.62 -16.58
C SER A 22 17.59 9.76 -17.12
N ALA A 23 16.52 9.56 -16.34
CA ALA A 23 15.36 8.80 -16.80
C ALA A 23 14.61 9.47 -17.98
N LEU A 24 14.52 10.81 -18.00
CA LEU A 24 13.92 11.58 -19.09
C LEU A 24 14.74 11.51 -20.37
N ILE A 25 16.06 11.62 -20.27
CA ILE A 25 16.97 11.50 -21.42
C ILE A 25 16.89 10.09 -22.01
N ASP A 26 16.95 9.06 -21.16
CA ASP A 26 16.85 7.66 -21.58
C ASP A 26 15.51 7.33 -22.27
N THR A 27 14.41 7.90 -21.76
CA THR A 27 13.08 7.80 -22.39
C THR A 27 13.05 8.48 -23.77
N ASN A 28 13.72 9.62 -23.93
CA ASN A 28 13.76 10.35 -25.19
C ASN A 28 14.61 9.60 -26.24
N GLU A 29 15.73 9.00 -25.84
CA GLU A 29 16.59 8.19 -26.72
C GLU A 29 15.91 6.89 -27.16
N ASN A 30 15.03 6.33 -26.33
CA ASN A 30 14.22 5.15 -26.63
C ASN A 30 12.90 5.46 -27.38
N GLY A 31 12.78 6.63 -28.02
CA GLY A 31 11.62 6.99 -28.85
C GLY A 31 10.34 7.28 -28.03
N GLY A 32 10.48 7.77 -26.80
CA GLY A 32 9.37 8.03 -25.89
C GLY A 32 8.87 6.77 -25.17
N VAL A 33 9.51 5.62 -25.39
CA VAL A 33 9.24 4.41 -24.63
C VAL A 33 10.06 4.48 -23.34
N PRO A 34 9.44 4.46 -22.15
CA PRO A 34 10.18 4.48 -20.90
C PRO A 34 11.11 3.26 -20.83
N PRO A 35 12.35 3.40 -20.32
CA PRO A 35 13.22 2.25 -20.10
C PRO A 35 12.45 1.21 -19.30
N ALA A 36 12.58 -0.07 -19.69
CA ALA A 36 12.13 -1.20 -18.89
C ALA A 36 12.76 -1.04 -17.52
N SER A 37 11.96 -0.53 -16.59
CA SER A 37 12.46 0.08 -15.38
C SER A 37 13.32 -0.92 -14.63
N ASN A 38 14.56 -0.55 -14.30
CA ASN A 38 15.39 -1.29 -13.35
C ASN A 38 14.85 -1.14 -11.90
N GLN A 39 13.52 -0.94 -11.76
CA GLN A 39 12.82 -1.07 -10.50
C GLN A 39 13.03 -2.51 -10.05
N PRO A 40 13.46 -2.76 -8.79
CA PRO A 40 13.32 -4.09 -8.23
C PRO A 40 11.86 -4.46 -8.44
N ASN A 41 11.62 -5.56 -9.15
CA ASN A 41 10.33 -6.10 -9.54
C ASN A 41 9.31 -5.84 -8.42
N VAL A 42 8.59 -4.70 -8.49
CA VAL A 42 7.62 -4.31 -7.46
C VAL A 42 6.41 -5.16 -7.80
N ASN A 43 6.47 -6.42 -7.38
CA ASN A 43 5.43 -7.42 -7.55
C ASN A 43 4.25 -7.14 -6.63
N PHE A 44 3.89 -5.86 -6.49
CA PHE A 44 2.73 -5.44 -5.76
C PHE A 44 1.98 -4.36 -6.51
N THR A 45 0.67 -4.48 -6.50
CA THR A 45 -0.25 -3.59 -7.21
C THR A 45 -0.47 -2.30 -6.42
N ILE A 46 -0.88 -1.24 -7.11
CA ILE A 46 -1.28 0.03 -6.48
C ILE A 46 -2.38 -0.22 -5.44
N GLU A 47 -3.32 -1.14 -5.74
CA GLU A 47 -4.38 -1.53 -4.79
C GLU A 47 -3.83 -2.15 -3.50
N GLN A 48 -2.74 -2.92 -3.56
CA GLN A 48 -2.06 -3.46 -2.37
C GLN A 48 -1.46 -2.37 -1.51
N VAL A 49 -0.78 -1.40 -2.14
CA VAL A 49 -0.21 -0.25 -1.42
C VAL A 49 -1.32 0.58 -0.77
N GLU A 50 -2.41 0.84 -1.49
CA GLU A 50 -3.54 1.59 -0.96
C GLU A 50 -4.20 0.87 0.22
N ALA A 51 -4.42 -0.45 0.11
CA ALA A 51 -4.97 -1.26 1.20
C ALA A 51 -4.08 -1.25 2.45
N ILE A 52 -2.75 -1.39 2.29
CA ILE A 52 -1.79 -1.29 3.39
C ILE A 52 -1.84 0.10 4.04
N ASN A 53 -1.83 1.15 3.23
CA ASN A 53 -1.87 2.53 3.70
C ASN A 53 -3.16 2.84 4.46
N ARG A 54 -4.28 2.32 3.97
CA ARG A 54 -5.59 2.43 4.61
C ARG A 54 -5.62 1.72 5.96
N LEU A 55 -5.08 0.50 6.05
CA LEU A 55 -5.04 -0.25 7.30
C LEU A 55 -4.16 0.43 8.35
N ARG A 56 -3.02 1.01 7.95
CA ARG A 56 -2.10 1.70 8.86
C ARG A 56 -2.59 3.07 9.35
N ASN A 57 -3.14 3.91 8.48
CA ASN A 57 -3.41 5.30 8.83
C ASN A 57 -4.77 5.51 9.49
N ASN A 58 -5.74 4.62 9.30
CA ASN A 58 -7.06 4.78 9.90
C ASN A 58 -7.10 4.26 11.33
N LYS A 59 -7.83 4.98 12.19
CA LYS A 59 -8.08 4.62 13.60
C LYS A 59 -9.31 3.74 13.73
N ASP A 60 -10.35 3.99 12.95
CA ASP A 60 -11.59 3.25 12.97
C ASP A 60 -11.51 1.92 12.22
N ASN A 61 -11.99 0.85 12.85
CA ASN A 61 -11.96 -0.50 12.27
C ASN A 61 -12.89 -0.64 11.05
N PHE A 62 -14.01 0.09 11.01
CA PHE A 62 -14.88 0.14 9.84
C PHE A 62 -14.16 0.78 8.64
N GLU A 63 -13.50 1.91 8.88
CA GLU A 63 -12.72 2.61 7.87
C GLU A 63 -11.56 1.75 7.39
N ARG A 64 -10.87 1.02 8.27
CA ARG A 64 -9.82 0.05 7.89
C ARG A 64 -10.32 -1.01 6.90
N LEU A 65 -11.54 -1.51 7.07
CA LEU A 65 -12.09 -2.58 6.23
C LEU A 65 -12.75 -2.11 4.93
N GLY A 66 -12.98 -0.81 4.71
CA GLY A 66 -13.80 -0.42 3.55
C GLY A 66 -15.26 -0.13 3.84
N LEU A 67 -15.67 -0.17 5.11
CA LEU A 67 -17.07 -0.32 5.46
C LEU A 67 -17.63 0.93 6.12
N ARG A 68 -18.94 1.10 5.98
CA ARG A 68 -19.72 2.13 6.69
C ARG A 68 -20.17 1.60 8.06
N HIS A 69 -20.50 2.49 8.99
CA HIS A 69 -20.91 2.07 10.34
C HIS A 69 -22.23 1.28 10.40
N ASN A 70 -23.02 1.30 9.32
CA ASN A 70 -24.28 0.57 9.18
C ASN A 70 -24.12 -0.80 8.49
N CYS A 71 -22.89 -1.29 8.33
CA CYS A 71 -22.64 -2.59 7.72
C CYS A 71 -23.03 -3.76 8.64
N THR A 72 -23.24 -4.92 8.04
CA THR A 72 -23.61 -6.16 8.73
C THR A 72 -22.39 -7.03 9.05
N LYS A 73 -22.59 -8.05 9.88
CA LYS A 73 -21.59 -9.10 10.15
C LYS A 73 -21.09 -9.75 8.86
N GLU A 74 -21.97 -9.92 7.87
CA GLU A 74 -21.65 -10.53 6.57
C GLU A 74 -20.77 -9.63 5.71
N ASP A 75 -21.01 -8.32 5.75
CA ASP A 75 -20.18 -7.32 5.06
C ASP A 75 -18.75 -7.31 5.60
N VAL A 76 -18.59 -7.40 6.93
CA VAL A 76 -17.27 -7.52 7.59
C VAL A 76 -16.51 -8.74 7.11
N LEU A 77 -17.17 -9.91 7.06
CA LEU A 77 -16.55 -11.14 6.58
C LEU A 77 -16.18 -11.07 5.09
N THR A 78 -17.01 -10.43 4.28
CA THR A 78 -16.77 -10.26 2.84
C THR A 78 -15.60 -9.32 2.58
N ALA A 79 -15.55 -8.17 3.25
CA ALA A 79 -14.45 -7.23 3.18
C ALA A 79 -13.13 -7.86 3.65
N TYR A 80 -13.16 -8.61 4.76
CA TYR A 80 -12.02 -9.35 5.26
C TYR A 80 -11.49 -10.34 4.22
N LYS A 81 -12.35 -11.17 3.61
CA LYS A 81 -11.93 -12.15 2.58
C LYS A 81 -11.26 -11.48 1.39
N ARG A 82 -11.80 -10.34 0.94
CA ARG A 82 -11.23 -9.57 -0.17
C ARG A 82 -9.84 -9.03 0.17
N LEU A 83 -9.70 -8.36 1.32
CA LEU A 83 -8.44 -7.76 1.76
C LEU A 83 -7.39 -8.83 2.12
N ALA A 84 -7.79 -9.94 2.74
CA ALA A 84 -6.89 -11.03 3.09
C ALA A 84 -6.28 -11.69 1.84
N LYS A 85 -7.07 -11.87 0.77
CA LYS A 85 -6.56 -12.38 -0.52
C LYS A 85 -5.56 -11.41 -1.17
N LEU A 86 -5.81 -10.11 -1.01
CA LEU A 86 -5.02 -9.04 -1.60
C LEU A 86 -3.72 -8.78 -0.84
N LEU A 87 -3.69 -8.99 0.47
CA LEU A 87 -2.52 -8.75 1.35
C LEU A 87 -1.83 -10.04 1.81
N HIS A 88 -2.23 -11.19 1.26
CA HIS A 88 -1.63 -12.46 1.66
C HIS A 88 -0.13 -12.43 1.35
N PRO A 89 0.75 -12.84 2.30
CA PRO A 89 2.19 -12.76 2.14
C PRO A 89 2.71 -13.60 0.97
N ASP A 90 2.01 -14.68 0.60
CA ASP A 90 2.31 -15.50 -0.58
C ASP A 90 2.14 -14.76 -1.93
N LYS A 91 1.26 -13.75 -1.98
CA LYS A 91 0.89 -13.04 -3.22
C LYS A 91 1.33 -11.59 -3.27
N SER A 92 1.85 -11.06 -2.17
CA SER A 92 2.13 -9.64 -2.00
C SER A 92 3.48 -9.49 -1.33
N ASP A 93 4.51 -9.19 -2.12
CA ASP A 93 5.85 -8.84 -1.60
C ASP A 93 5.91 -7.37 -1.14
N ALA A 94 4.74 -6.77 -0.85
CA ALA A 94 4.63 -5.38 -0.49
C ALA A 94 5.24 -5.14 0.92
N PRO A 95 6.11 -4.14 1.07
CA PRO A 95 6.69 -3.82 2.38
C PRO A 95 5.58 -3.40 3.36
N GLY A 96 5.49 -4.12 4.48
CA GLY A 96 4.46 -3.89 5.51
C GLY A 96 3.14 -4.64 5.29
N SER A 97 3.07 -5.59 4.34
CA SER A 97 1.88 -6.43 4.15
C SER A 97 1.55 -7.27 5.38
N GLU A 98 2.56 -7.79 6.08
CA GLU A 98 2.34 -8.59 7.29
C GLU A 98 1.73 -7.77 8.44
N ASP A 99 2.25 -6.58 8.70
CA ASP A 99 1.70 -5.70 9.74
C ASP A 99 0.28 -5.22 9.39
N ALA A 100 0.03 -4.93 8.11
CA ALA A 100 -1.31 -4.63 7.63
C ALA A 100 -2.27 -5.82 7.82
N PHE A 101 -1.80 -7.05 7.58
CA PHE A 101 -2.60 -8.26 7.79
C PHE A 101 -2.96 -8.47 9.26
N LYS A 102 -2.02 -8.21 10.20
CA LYS A 102 -2.29 -8.23 11.64
C LYS A 102 -3.37 -7.22 12.03
N LEU A 103 -3.28 -5.99 11.51
CA LEU A 103 -4.29 -4.95 11.72
C LEU A 103 -5.67 -5.36 11.16
N LEU A 104 -5.69 -5.95 9.97
CA LEU A 104 -6.91 -6.48 9.34
C LEU A 104 -7.56 -7.57 10.21
N LEU A 105 -6.76 -8.49 10.76
CA LEU A 105 -7.26 -9.57 11.62
C LEU A 105 -7.82 -9.03 12.95
N ASN A 106 -7.13 -8.06 13.56
CA ASN A 106 -7.61 -7.41 14.78
C ASN A 106 -8.93 -6.67 14.52
N ALA A 107 -8.99 -5.86 13.46
CA ALA A 107 -10.18 -5.10 13.09
C ALA A 107 -11.39 -6.01 12.82
N LYS A 108 -11.19 -7.14 12.12
CA LYS A 108 -12.25 -8.17 11.95
C LYS A 108 -12.73 -8.67 13.31
N THR A 109 -11.83 -9.06 14.20
CA THR A 109 -12.17 -9.67 15.50
C THR A 109 -12.97 -8.71 16.38
N GLU A 110 -12.53 -7.45 16.48
CA GLU A 110 -13.24 -6.42 17.25
C GLU A 110 -14.62 -6.12 16.68
N LEU A 111 -14.74 -6.02 15.34
CA LEU A 111 -16.03 -5.79 14.69
C LEU A 111 -16.99 -6.96 14.90
N LEU A 112 -16.53 -8.22 14.75
CA LEU A 112 -17.38 -9.39 14.97
C LEU A 112 -17.87 -9.49 16.41
N ASN A 113 -17.01 -9.24 17.39
CA ASN A 113 -17.39 -9.24 18.81
C ASN A 113 -18.46 -8.16 19.10
N ARG A 114 -18.39 -7.02 18.42
CA ARG A 114 -19.41 -5.95 18.54
C ARG A 114 -20.79 -6.39 18.04
N PHE A 115 -20.88 -7.27 17.04
CA PHE A 115 -22.17 -7.78 16.53
C PHE A 115 -22.76 -8.93 17.37
N GLU A 116 -21.98 -9.52 18.27
CA GLU A 116 -22.42 -10.63 19.13
C GLU A 116 -22.88 -10.18 20.52
N LYS A 117 -22.80 -8.88 20.82
CA LYS A 117 -23.40 -8.23 21.99
C LYS A 117 -24.66 -7.46 21.61
#